data_AF-A0AAD0HNB6-F1
#
_entry.id   AF-A0AAD0HNB6-F1
#
_cell.length_a   1.000
_cell.length_b   1.000
_cell.length_c   1.000
_cell.angle_alpha   90.00
_cell.angle_beta   90.00
_cell.angle_gamma   90.00
#
_symmetry.space_group_name_H-M   'P 1'
#
loop_
_entity.id
_entity.type
_entity.pdbx_description
1 polymer ?
#
loop_
_entity_poly.entity_id
_entity_poly.type
_entity_poly.pdbx_seq_one_letter_code
_entity_poly.pdbx_strand_id
1 'polypeptide(L)'
;MNTYVVTEETEGWRYLDEIIKQTIYAGSDKQSAFDCNVDTEKSRLILDVWFNGRVIKSFSRSFEKEWILFFDQLAITKHEIQDYSEKLCKAQETLRLIDGAQEI
;
A
#
# COMPACT_ATOMS: atom_id res chain seq x y z
N MET A 1 -15.38 -5.88 4.82
CA MET A 1 -15.87 -4.62 4.22
C MET A 1 -14.70 -3.65 4.21
N ASN A 2 -14.46 -2.96 3.10
CA ASN A 2 -13.36 -1.99 3.02
C ASN A 2 -13.82 -0.66 3.59
N THR A 3 -12.90 0.08 4.20
CA THR A 3 -13.08 1.49 4.54
C THR A 3 -12.11 2.30 3.71
N TYR A 4 -12.61 3.26 2.97
CA TYR A 4 -11.84 4.21 2.19
C TYR A 4 -11.70 5.48 3.01
N VAL A 5 -10.47 5.92 3.22
CA VAL A 5 -10.15 7.14 3.97
C VAL A 5 -9.39 8.06 3.06
N VAL A 6 -9.93 9.25 2.80
CA VAL A 6 -9.26 10.29 2.02
C VAL A 6 -8.79 11.38 2.98
N THR A 7 -7.51 11.67 2.92
CA THR A 7 -6.84 12.69 3.72
C THR A 7 -6.26 13.73 2.79
N GLU A 8 -6.52 15.00 3.07
CA GLU A 8 -5.77 16.10 2.50
C GLU A 8 -4.52 16.35 3.33
N GLU A 9 -3.36 16.35 2.68
CA GLU A 9 -2.07 16.68 3.27
C GLU A 9 -1.55 17.99 2.68
N THR A 10 -1.46 19.04 3.50
CA THR A 10 -0.91 20.34 3.08
C THR A 10 0.55 20.42 3.50
N GLU A 11 1.46 20.71 2.55
CA GLU A 11 2.86 21.01 2.88
C GLU A 11 2.95 22.48 3.31
N GLY A 12 3.37 22.72 4.57
CA GLY A 12 3.65 24.07 5.04
C GLY A 12 4.91 24.63 4.40
N TRP A 13 4.88 25.91 4.01
CA TRP A 13 5.95 26.56 3.23
C TRP A 13 7.18 26.97 4.05
N ARG A 14 7.34 26.49 5.29
CA ARG A 14 8.54 26.74 6.11
C ARG A 14 9.21 25.42 6.49
N TYR A 15 10.54 25.47 6.53
CA TYR A 15 11.50 24.38 6.81
C TYR A 15 11.29 23.59 8.13
N LEU A 16 10.19 23.84 8.87
CA LEU A 16 9.82 23.20 10.13
C LEU A 16 8.33 22.81 10.21
N ASP A 17 7.54 22.96 9.14
CA ASP A 17 6.09 22.80 9.24
C ASP A 17 5.68 21.32 9.24
N GLU A 18 5.00 20.92 10.31
CA GLU A 18 4.33 19.64 10.45
C GLU A 18 3.37 19.38 9.27
N ILE A 19 3.34 18.15 8.77
CA ILE A 19 2.35 17.76 7.76
C ILE A 19 0.97 17.83 8.42
N ILE A 20 0.16 18.81 8.02
CA ILE A 20 -1.24 18.90 8.44
C ILE A 20 -2.01 17.87 7.62
N LYS A 21 -2.61 16.91 8.32
CA LYS A 21 -3.45 15.87 7.75
C LYS A 21 -4.90 16.09 8.17
N GLN A 22 -5.78 16.27 7.20
CA GLN A 22 -7.21 16.40 7.44
C GLN A 22 -7.97 15.30 6.73
N THR A 23 -8.72 14.49 7.47
CA THR A 23 -9.65 13.52 6.86
C THR A 23 -10.84 14.27 6.25
N ILE A 24 -11.01 14.14 4.94
CA ILE A 24 -12.13 14.74 4.20
C ILE A 24 -13.21 13.71 3.86
N TYR A 25 -12.86 12.42 3.85
CA TYR A 25 -13.80 11.33 3.65
C TYR A 25 -13.38 10.08 4.41
N ALA A 26 -14.34 9.41 5.05
CA ALA A 26 -14.16 8.10 5.67
C ALA A 26 -15.46 7.30 5.52
N GLY A 27 -15.44 6.27 4.67
CA GLY A 27 -16.65 5.53 4.36
C GLY A 27 -16.40 4.29 3.52
N SER A 28 -17.46 3.55 3.21
CA SER A 28 -17.37 2.32 2.42
C SER A 28 -17.63 2.51 0.93
N ASP A 29 -18.11 3.68 0.52
CA ASP A 29 -18.35 3.95 -0.89
C ASP A 29 -17.04 4.26 -1.61
N LYS A 30 -16.71 3.41 -2.59
CA LYS A 30 -15.47 3.54 -3.36
C LYS A 30 -15.51 4.80 -4.22
N GLN A 31 -16.62 5.03 -4.92
CA GLN A 31 -16.70 6.08 -5.94
C GLN A 31 -16.57 7.46 -5.31
N SER A 32 -17.29 7.69 -4.21
CA SER A 32 -17.21 8.92 -3.40
C SER A 32 -15.79 9.21 -2.92
N ALA A 33 -15.01 8.18 -2.57
CA ALA A 33 -13.62 8.37 -2.17
C ALA A 33 -12.73 8.86 -3.32
N PHE A 34 -12.90 8.29 -4.53
CA PHE A 34 -12.12 8.68 -5.71
C PHE A 34 -12.55 10.04 -6.27
N ASP A 35 -13.84 10.36 -6.14
CA ASP A 35 -14.45 11.62 -6.61
C ASP A 35 -14.23 12.79 -5.64
N CYS A 36 -13.67 12.56 -4.45
CA CYS A 36 -13.26 13.63 -3.54
C CYS A 36 -12.38 14.63 -4.30
N ASN A 37 -12.90 15.85 -4.49
CA ASN A 37 -12.22 16.92 -5.22
C ASN A 37 -12.12 18.14 -4.32
N VAL A 38 -10.95 18.29 -3.70
CA VAL A 38 -10.55 19.50 -2.98
C VAL A 38 -9.46 20.20 -3.78
N ASP A 39 -9.32 21.50 -3.56
CA ASP A 39 -8.27 22.29 -4.19
C ASP A 39 -6.90 21.81 -3.71
N THR A 40 -6.20 21.12 -4.61
CA THR A 40 -4.88 20.53 -4.35
C THR A 40 -3.71 21.39 -4.85
N GLU A 41 -3.90 22.67 -5.20
CA GLU A 41 -2.79 23.52 -5.68
C GLU A 41 -1.59 23.55 -4.72
N LYS A 42 -1.84 23.41 -3.42
CA LYS A 42 -0.83 23.41 -2.35
C LYS A 42 -0.93 22.17 -1.43
N SER A 43 -1.70 21.17 -1.82
CA SER A 43 -1.92 19.97 -1.04
C SER A 43 -1.87 18.72 -1.91
N ARG A 44 -1.73 17.56 -1.28
CA ARG A 44 -1.92 16.26 -1.93
C ARG A 44 -3.02 15.51 -1.21
N LEU A 45 -3.80 14.76 -1.97
CA LEU A 45 -4.75 13.80 -1.42
C LEU A 45 -4.10 12.43 -1.29
N ILE A 46 -4.34 11.80 -0.16
CA ILE A 46 -4.00 10.41 0.11
C ILE A 46 -5.31 9.64 0.30
N LEU A 47 -5.53 8.61 -0.50
CA LEU A 47 -6.63 7.67 -0.34
C LEU A 47 -6.06 6.34 0.16
N ASP A 48 -6.37 6.01 1.41
CA ASP A 48 -6.04 4.74 2.02
C ASP A 48 -7.24 3.80 1.96
N VAL A 49 -7.00 2.58 1.49
CA VAL A 49 -7.97 1.49 1.51
C VAL A 49 -7.65 0.59 2.70
N TRP A 50 -8.56 0.57 3.66
CA TRP A 50 -8.44 -0.20 4.88
C TRP A 50 -9.24 -1.50 4.80
N PHE A 51 -8.65 -2.59 5.26
CA PHE A 51 -9.31 -3.86 5.46
C PHE A 51 -8.86 -4.46 6.79
N ASN A 52 -9.82 -4.79 7.67
CA ASN A 52 -9.55 -5.33 9.00
C ASN A 52 -8.52 -4.52 9.83
N GLY A 53 -8.67 -3.19 9.84
CA GLY A 53 -7.81 -2.30 10.62
C GLY A 53 -6.40 -2.11 10.07
N ARG A 54 -6.13 -2.57 8.84
CA ARG A 54 -4.84 -2.39 8.16
C ARG A 54 -5.04 -1.71 6.82
N VAL A 55 -4.11 -0.83 6.45
CA VAL A 55 -4.04 -0.29 5.09
C VAL A 55 -3.57 -1.40 4.16
N ILE A 56 -4.35 -1.68 3.12
CA ILE A 56 -4.00 -2.67 2.09
C ILE A 56 -3.53 -2.01 0.80
N LYS A 57 -3.97 -0.78 0.52
CA LYS A 57 -3.54 0.02 -0.63
C LYS A 57 -3.57 1.50 -0.27
N SER A 58 -2.66 2.27 -0.85
CA SER A 58 -2.67 3.73 -0.76
C SER A 58 -2.44 4.37 -2.12
N PHE A 59 -3.23 5.39 -2.40
CA PHE A 59 -3.18 6.17 -3.62
C PHE A 59 -2.89 7.62 -3.28
N SER A 60 -2.14 8.31 -4.13
CA SER A 60 -1.85 9.74 -3.99
C SER A 60 -2.35 10.51 -5.21
N ARG A 61 -2.88 11.71 -5.00
CA ARG A 61 -3.25 12.64 -6.07
C ARG A 61 -2.77 14.05 -5.73
N SER A 62 -2.19 14.75 -6.69
CA SER A 62 -1.85 16.18 -6.59
C SER A 62 -2.65 16.97 -7.63
N PHE A 63 -2.56 18.31 -7.62
CA PHE A 63 -3.28 19.19 -8.54
C PHE A 63 -3.24 18.71 -9.99
N GLU A 64 -4.43 18.54 -10.58
CA GLU A 64 -4.66 18.10 -11.97
C GLU A 64 -4.03 16.75 -12.36
N LYS A 65 -3.61 15.93 -11.40
CA LYS A 65 -3.07 14.59 -11.66
C LYS A 65 -4.12 13.51 -11.41
N GLU A 66 -3.97 12.39 -12.11
CA GLU A 66 -4.73 11.18 -11.79
C GLU A 66 -4.26 10.56 -10.46
N TRP A 67 -5.08 9.66 -9.90
CA TRP A 67 -4.71 8.87 -8.73
C TRP A 67 -3.59 7.89 -9.06
N ILE A 68 -2.48 7.97 -8.33
CA ILE A 68 -1.34 7.07 -8.48
C ILE A 68 -1.31 6.11 -7.30
N LEU A 69 -1.32 4.80 -7.58
CA LEU A 69 -1.09 3.76 -6.57
C LEU A 69 0.39 3.78 -6.17
N PHE A 70 0.69 4.02 -4.90
CA PHE A 70 2.07 4.02 -4.39
C PHE A 70 2.34 2.95 -3.34
N PHE A 71 1.29 2.33 -2.79
CA PHE A 71 1.40 1.23 -1.83
C PHE A 71 0.37 0.15 -2.13
N ASP A 72 0.81 -1.10 -2.21
CA ASP A 72 -0.06 -2.28 -2.39
C ASP A 72 0.46 -3.46 -1.58
N GLN A 73 -0.11 -3.65 -0.38
CA GLN A 73 0.27 -4.73 0.54
C GLN A 73 0.01 -6.10 -0.08
N LEU A 74 -1.03 -6.26 -0.90
CA LEU A 74 -1.38 -7.54 -1.49
C LEU A 74 -0.35 -7.96 -2.53
N ALA A 75 0.10 -7.01 -3.36
CA ALA A 75 1.15 -7.27 -4.33
C ALA A 75 2.48 -7.66 -3.65
N ILE A 76 2.85 -6.93 -2.59
CA ILE A 76 4.06 -7.20 -1.80
C ILE A 76 3.98 -8.62 -1.19
N THR A 77 2.92 -8.92 -0.45
CA THR A 77 2.77 -10.22 0.22
C THR A 77 2.71 -11.38 -0.78
N LYS A 78 2.10 -11.19 -1.97
CA LYS A 78 2.11 -12.21 -3.01
C LYS A 78 3.55 -12.51 -3.50
N HIS A 79 4.36 -11.46 -3.67
CA HIS A 79 5.74 -11.62 -4.08
C HIS A 79 6.59 -12.34 -3.01
N GLU A 80 6.39 -12.00 -1.74
CA GLU A 80 7.06 -12.68 -0.61
C GLU A 80 6.72 -14.17 -0.56
N ILE A 81 5.44 -14.53 -0.70
CA ILE A 81 5.01 -15.94 -0.72
C ILE A 81 5.69 -16.70 -1.86
N GLN A 82 5.79 -16.08 -3.04
CA GLN A 82 6.46 -16.70 -4.18
C GLN A 82 7.95 -16.94 -3.90
N ASP A 83 8.66 -15.92 -3.40
CA ASP A 83 10.08 -16.02 -3.04
C ASP A 83 10.32 -17.10 -1.97
N TYR A 84 9.48 -17.15 -0.93
CA TYR A 84 9.58 -18.21 0.08
C TYR A 84 9.29 -19.60 -0.48
N SER A 85 8.34 -19.73 -1.40
CA SER A 85 8.06 -20.99 -2.06
C SER A 85 9.25 -21.47 -2.88
N GLU A 86 9.92 -20.57 -3.61
CA GLU A 86 11.12 -20.91 -4.39
C GLU A 86 12.28 -21.34 -3.49
N LYS A 87 12.48 -20.64 -2.36
CA LYS A 87 13.49 -21.00 -1.34
C LYS A 87 13.20 -22.36 -0.72
N LEU A 88 11.94 -22.67 -0.44
CA LEU A 88 11.53 -23.96 0.11
C LEU A 88 11.83 -25.11 -0.85
N CYS A 89 11.51 -24.95 -2.14
CA CYS A 89 11.82 -25.96 -3.15
C CYS A 89 13.32 -26.26 -3.21
N LYS A 90 14.17 -25.22 -3.24
CA LYS A 90 15.64 -25.39 -3.26
C LYS A 90 16.15 -26.10 -1.99
N ALA A 91 15.62 -25.75 -0.83
CA ALA A 91 15.98 -26.41 0.42
C ALA A 91 15.59 -27.90 0.42
N GLN A 92 14.41 -28.24 -0.10
CA GLN A 92 13.95 -29.63 -0.23
C GLN A 92 14.80 -30.44 -1.21
N GLU A 93 15.19 -29.85 -2.35
CA GLU A 93 16.12 -30.48 -3.30
C GLU A 93 17.49 -30.73 -2.67
N THR A 94 18.02 -29.76 -1.93
CA THR A 94 19.29 -29.88 -1.21
C THR A 94 19.24 -31.00 -0.18
N LEU A 95 18.14 -31.09 0.59
CA LEU A 95 17.96 -32.14 1.58
C LEU A 95 17.98 -33.53 0.93
N ARG A 96 17.27 -33.72 -0.19
CA ARG A 96 17.27 -34.99 -0.94
C ARG A 96 18.65 -35.40 -1.44
N LEU A 97 19.47 -34.44 -1.86
CA LEU A 97 20.85 -34.72 -2.28
C LEU A 97 21.72 -35.18 -1.11
N ILE A 98 21.55 -34.57 0.07
CA ILE A 98 22.29 -34.96 1.28
C ILE A 98 21.85 -36.34 1.76
N ASP A 99 20.55 -36.60 1.81
CA ASP A 99 20.01 -37.90 2.22
C ASP A 99 20.52 -39.01 1.29
N GLY A 100 20.48 -38.79 -0.03
CA GLY A 100 21.03 -39.74 -1.00
C GLY A 100 22.56 -39.93 -0.89
N ALA A 101 23.30 -38.96 -0.36
CA ALA A 101 24.73 -39.09 -0.11
C ALA A 101 25.05 -39.84 1.20
N GLN A 102 24.12 -39.88 2.16
CA GLN A 102 24.26 -40.66 3.40
C GLN A 102 23.96 -42.16 3.21
N GLU A 103 23.23 -42.52 2.16
CA GLU A 103 22.88 -43.92 1.85
C GLU A 103 23.98 -44.69 1.08
N ILE A 104 25.12 -44.05 0.76
CA ILE A 104 26.30 -44.63 0.07
C ILE A 104 27.42 -44.89 1.08
#